data_AF-A0A7Y3GPZ2-F1
#
_entry.id   AF-A0A7Y3GPZ2-F1
#
_cell.length_a   1.000
_cell.length_b   1.000
_cell.length_c   1.000
_cell.angle_alpha   90.00
_cell.angle_beta   90.00
_cell.angle_gamma   90.00
#
_symmetry.space_group_name_H-M   'P 1'
#
loop_
_entity.id
_entity.type
_entity.pdbx_description
1 polymer ?
#
loop_
_entity_poly.entity_id
_entity_poly.type
_entity_poly.pdbx_seq_one_letter_code
_entity_poly.pdbx_strand_id
1 'polypeptide(L)'
;PEKPVAVLVMNGTNDPLVAYKGGDVRLFKNGKSRGKIISNDDYLEFWKEKNNCTIKEETVIIPDSYERDESRVEVTSYSGCDERGALKFYKIKGGGHTWPGGKQYLGKRIIGYTNRDINACEEIWDFFKSLD
;
A
#
# COMPACT_ATOMS: atom_id res chain seq x y z
N PRO A 1 -6.74 -17.81 1.56
CA PRO A 1 -5.98 -18.65 2.53
C PRO A 1 -7.00 -19.45 3.37
N GLU A 2 -6.63 -20.61 3.91
CA GLU A 2 -7.52 -21.41 4.78
C GLU A 2 -7.59 -20.86 6.21
N LYS A 3 -6.60 -20.07 6.63
CA LYS A 3 -6.52 -19.41 7.93
C LYS A 3 -6.35 -17.90 7.76
N PRO A 4 -6.79 -17.08 8.72
CA PRO A 4 -6.49 -15.64 8.77
C PRO A 4 -4.97 -15.40 8.71
N VAL A 5 -4.58 -14.33 8.02
CA VAL A 5 -3.16 -13.94 7.86
C VAL A 5 -3.02 -12.45 8.04
N ALA A 6 -2.02 -12.03 8.79
CA ALA A 6 -1.74 -10.63 9.01
C ALA A 6 -1.18 -10.00 7.74
N VAL A 7 -1.75 -8.88 7.31
CA VAL A 7 -1.41 -8.23 6.05
C VAL A 7 -1.18 -6.74 6.27
N LEU A 8 -0.03 -6.28 5.80
CA LEU A 8 0.26 -4.87 5.65
C LEU A 8 0.39 -4.54 4.16
N VAL A 9 -0.28 -3.47 3.75
CA VAL A 9 -0.34 -3.04 2.34
C VAL A 9 0.19 -1.62 2.23
N MET A 10 1.10 -1.37 1.28
CA MET A 10 1.56 -0.03 0.95
C MET A 10 1.52 0.16 -0.57
N ASN A 11 0.67 1.04 -1.06
CA ASN A 11 0.55 1.27 -2.51
C ASN A 11 0.39 2.75 -2.86
N GLY A 12 1.11 3.15 -3.91
CA GLY A 12 1.06 4.49 -4.49
C GLY A 12 -0.17 4.68 -5.37
N THR A 13 -0.90 5.79 -5.20
CA THR A 13 -2.09 6.06 -6.03
C THR A 13 -1.74 6.44 -7.46
N ASN A 14 -0.50 6.90 -7.68
CA ASN A 14 0.02 7.33 -8.98
C ASN A 14 1.12 6.39 -9.49
N ASP A 15 1.11 5.13 -9.04
CA ASP A 15 1.98 4.08 -9.56
C ASP A 15 1.72 3.89 -11.08
N PRO A 16 2.72 4.21 -11.93
CA PRO A 16 2.54 4.14 -13.39
C PRO A 16 2.70 2.71 -13.94
N LEU A 17 3.15 1.75 -13.14
CA LEU A 17 3.45 0.37 -13.57
C LEU A 17 2.37 -0.61 -13.09
N VAL A 18 1.90 -0.43 -11.87
CA VAL A 18 0.88 -1.24 -11.21
C VAL A 18 -0.23 -0.30 -10.73
N ALA A 19 -1.23 -0.10 -11.58
CA ALA A 19 -2.26 0.90 -11.33
C ALA A 19 -3.06 0.59 -10.06
N TYR A 20 -3.18 1.59 -9.18
CA TYR A 20 -3.93 1.50 -7.91
C TYR A 20 -5.39 1.03 -8.12
N LYS A 21 -6.00 1.42 -9.24
CA LYS A 21 -7.39 1.04 -9.60
C LYS A 21 -7.51 -0.35 -10.24
N GLY A 22 -6.42 -1.10 -10.32
CA GLY A 22 -6.37 -2.40 -10.97
C GLY A 22 -6.33 -2.31 -12.50
N GLY A 23 -6.57 -3.45 -13.15
CA GLY A 23 -6.51 -3.57 -14.62
C GLY A 23 -5.27 -4.31 -15.12
N ASP A 24 -4.92 -4.09 -16.39
CA ASP A 24 -3.74 -4.72 -17.00
C ASP A 24 -2.44 -4.13 -16.45
N VAL A 25 -1.55 -4.99 -15.96
CA VAL A 25 -0.18 -4.61 -15.59
C VAL A 25 0.67 -4.53 -16.84
N ARG A 26 1.24 -3.36 -17.12
CA ARG A 26 2.07 -3.11 -18.31
C ARG A 26 3.26 -2.23 -17.94
N LEU A 27 4.45 -2.52 -18.48
CA LEU A 27 5.65 -1.70 -18.24
C LEU A 27 5.58 -0.34 -18.97
N PHE A 28 4.88 -0.29 -20.09
CA PHE A 28 4.63 0.91 -20.90
C PHE A 28 3.20 0.84 -21.44
N LYS A 29 2.60 1.99 -21.80
CA LYS A 29 1.23 2.05 -22.35
C LYS A 29 0.98 1.06 -23.50
N ASN A 30 1.98 0.89 -24.38
CA ASN A 30 1.91 -0.01 -25.53
C ASN A 30 2.61 -1.37 -25.30
N GLY A 31 3.00 -1.66 -24.06
CA GLY A 31 3.64 -2.93 -23.69
C GLY A 31 2.66 -4.09 -23.63
N LYS A 32 3.20 -5.31 -23.72
CA LYS A 32 2.42 -6.55 -23.51
C LYS A 32 1.88 -6.58 -22.08
N SER A 33 0.60 -6.96 -21.93
CA SER A 33 0.01 -7.21 -20.61
C SER A 33 0.76 -8.34 -19.90
N ARG A 34 1.06 -8.11 -18.62
CA ARG A 34 1.72 -9.07 -17.71
C ARG A 34 0.70 -9.75 -16.79
N GLY A 35 -0.59 -9.59 -17.07
CA GLY A 35 -1.69 -10.08 -16.26
C GLY A 35 -2.62 -8.95 -15.84
N LYS A 36 -3.80 -9.35 -15.36
CA LYS A 36 -4.82 -8.44 -14.86
C LYS A 36 -4.88 -8.56 -13.34
N ILE A 37 -4.91 -7.42 -12.66
CA ILE A 37 -5.06 -7.32 -11.21
C ILE A 37 -6.37 -6.64 -10.85
N ILE A 38 -6.84 -6.88 -9.62
CA ILE A 38 -7.96 -6.15 -9.02
C ILE A 38 -7.50 -4.79 -8.49
N SER A 39 -8.45 -3.93 -8.13
CA SER A 39 -8.12 -2.65 -7.52
C SER A 39 -7.61 -2.84 -6.09
N ASN A 40 -6.91 -1.82 -5.58
CA ASN A 40 -6.47 -1.82 -4.19
C ASN A 40 -7.67 -1.85 -3.21
N ASP A 41 -8.78 -1.22 -3.57
CA ASP A 41 -9.98 -1.19 -2.73
C ASP A 41 -10.62 -2.59 -2.69
N ASP A 42 -10.69 -3.32 -3.83
CA ASP A 42 -11.14 -4.72 -3.86
C ASP A 42 -10.19 -5.65 -3.11
N TYR A 43 -8.87 -5.41 -3.19
CA TYR A 43 -7.87 -6.19 -2.47
C TYR A 43 -8.01 -6.03 -0.95
N LEU A 44 -8.28 -4.83 -0.47
CA LEU A 44 -8.53 -4.56 0.94
C LEU A 44 -9.84 -5.18 1.40
N GLU A 45 -10.91 -5.09 0.60
CA GLU A 45 -12.18 -5.75 0.93
C GLU A 45 -12.01 -7.27 1.05
N PHE A 46 -11.28 -7.88 0.11
CA PHE A 46 -10.93 -9.30 0.18
C PHE A 46 -10.25 -9.67 1.49
N TRP A 47 -9.23 -8.91 1.92
CA TRP A 47 -8.53 -9.22 3.18
C TRP A 47 -9.35 -8.91 4.42
N LYS A 48 -10.16 -7.86 4.39
CA LYS A 48 -11.11 -7.55 5.46
C LYS A 48 -12.08 -8.73 5.67
N GLU A 49 -12.63 -9.27 4.60
CA GLU A 49 -13.50 -10.45 4.65
C GLU A 49 -12.75 -11.71 5.08
N LYS A 50 -11.56 -11.97 4.51
CA LYS A 50 -10.78 -13.18 4.82
C LYS A 50 -10.26 -13.23 6.24
N ASN A 51 -10.01 -12.08 6.85
CA ASN A 51 -9.57 -11.98 8.23
C ASN A 51 -10.72 -11.63 9.18
N ASN A 52 -11.96 -11.56 8.68
CA ASN A 52 -13.16 -11.24 9.47
C ASN A 52 -13.03 -9.92 10.27
N CYS A 53 -12.36 -8.91 9.70
CA CYS A 53 -12.17 -7.62 10.35
C CYS A 53 -13.49 -6.83 10.36
N THR A 54 -14.01 -6.54 11.55
CA THR A 54 -15.32 -5.91 11.73
C THR A 54 -15.25 -4.40 11.93
N ILE A 55 -14.08 -3.86 12.28
CA ILE A 55 -13.89 -2.45 12.59
C ILE A 55 -12.88 -1.85 11.61
N LYS A 56 -13.27 -0.74 10.98
CA LYS A 56 -12.36 0.14 10.25
C LYS A 56 -12.03 1.31 11.17
N GLU A 57 -10.77 1.41 11.58
CA GLU A 57 -10.32 2.51 12.44
C GLU A 57 -10.30 3.85 11.68
N GLU A 58 -10.20 4.93 12.45
CA GLU A 58 -9.99 6.26 11.87
C GLU A 58 -8.72 6.27 11.00
N THR A 59 -8.81 6.93 9.85
CA THR A 59 -7.66 7.08 8.96
C THR A 59 -6.75 8.19 9.48
N VAL A 60 -5.53 7.82 9.83
CA VAL A 60 -4.50 8.75 10.32
C VAL A 60 -3.73 9.32 9.12
N ILE A 61 -3.59 10.64 9.08
CA ILE A 61 -2.76 11.32 8.07
C ILE A 61 -1.37 11.50 8.69
N ILE A 62 -0.33 10.97 8.03
CA ILE A 62 1.06 11.19 8.46
C ILE A 62 1.48 12.61 8.08
N PRO A 63 2.14 13.36 8.98
CA PRO A 63 2.69 14.67 8.64
C PRO A 63 3.61 14.59 7.42
N ASP A 64 3.38 15.49 6.47
CA ASP A 64 4.21 15.60 5.29
C ASP A 64 5.49 16.37 5.64
N SER A 65 6.54 15.61 5.89
CA SER A 65 7.86 16.11 6.25
C SER A 65 8.68 16.51 5.02
N TYR A 66 8.28 16.05 3.82
CA TYR A 66 9.03 16.26 2.59
C TYR A 66 8.12 16.58 1.38
N GLU A 67 7.60 17.80 1.36
CA GLU A 67 6.71 18.32 0.31
C GLU A 67 7.20 18.13 -1.15
N ARG A 68 8.51 18.02 -1.38
CA ARG A 68 9.11 17.92 -2.72
C ARG A 68 8.94 16.56 -3.40
N ASP A 69 8.44 15.55 -2.68
CA ASP A 69 8.08 14.27 -3.28
C ASP A 69 6.64 14.23 -3.81
N GLU A 70 5.88 15.33 -3.69
CA GLU A 70 4.50 15.44 -4.19
C GLU A 70 3.59 14.28 -3.74
N SER A 71 3.85 13.72 -2.56
CA SER A 71 3.13 12.57 -2.02
C SER A 71 2.73 12.75 -0.56
N ARG A 72 1.71 12.00 -0.11
CA ARG A 72 1.21 12.02 1.28
C ARG A 72 0.83 10.61 1.70
N VAL A 73 0.92 10.31 2.99
CA VAL A 73 0.55 9.00 3.53
C VAL A 73 -0.71 9.10 4.38
N GLU A 74 -1.69 8.26 4.05
CA GLU A 74 -2.86 7.97 4.87
C GLU A 74 -2.77 6.53 5.36
N VAL A 75 -2.96 6.32 6.66
CA VAL A 75 -2.89 5.00 7.29
C VAL A 75 -4.26 4.63 7.82
N THR A 76 -4.76 3.47 7.40
CA THR A 76 -5.98 2.88 7.93
C THR A 76 -5.66 1.52 8.53
N SER A 77 -5.99 1.35 9.80
CA SER A 77 -5.95 0.04 10.47
C SER A 77 -7.35 -0.57 10.47
N TYR A 78 -7.41 -1.90 10.44
CA TYR A 78 -8.64 -2.66 10.61
C TYR A 78 -8.47 -3.58 11.82
N SER A 79 -9.46 -3.58 12.71
CA SER A 79 -9.44 -4.30 13.97
C SER A 79 -10.71 -5.16 14.11
N GLY A 80 -10.82 -5.87 15.24
CA GLY A 80 -11.87 -6.88 15.43
C GLY A 80 -11.79 -8.00 14.38
N CYS A 81 -10.57 -8.32 13.95
CA CYS A 81 -10.25 -9.42 13.04
C CYS A 81 -10.08 -10.73 13.84
N ASP A 82 -10.17 -11.86 13.14
CA ASP A 82 -9.80 -13.16 13.71
C ASP A 82 -8.34 -13.18 14.16
N GLU A 83 -7.99 -14.14 15.05
CA GLU A 83 -6.63 -14.30 15.55
C GLU A 83 -5.62 -14.36 14.38
N ARG A 84 -4.55 -13.57 14.45
CA ARG A 84 -3.52 -13.42 13.40
C ARG A 84 -4.02 -12.77 12.10
N GLY A 85 -5.21 -12.17 12.08
CA GLY A 85 -5.82 -11.54 10.91
C GLY A 85 -5.63 -10.02 10.81
N ALA A 86 -4.71 -9.41 11.55
CA ALA A 86 -4.54 -7.95 11.52
C ALA A 86 -4.35 -7.41 10.10
N LEU A 87 -5.00 -6.30 9.77
CA LEU A 87 -4.90 -5.66 8.45
C LEU A 87 -4.56 -4.17 8.62
N LYS A 88 -3.49 -3.72 7.97
CA LYS A 88 -3.06 -2.32 7.97
C LYS A 88 -2.77 -1.84 6.56
N PHE A 89 -3.24 -0.65 6.21
CA PHE A 89 -3.10 -0.11 4.87
C PHE A 89 -2.50 1.30 4.90
N TYR A 90 -1.44 1.49 4.10
CA TYR A 90 -0.79 2.76 3.81
C TYR A 90 -1.13 3.16 2.38
N LYS A 91 -2.04 4.12 2.26
CA LYS A 91 -2.35 4.77 0.98
C LYS A 91 -1.38 5.90 0.76
N ILE A 92 -0.51 5.75 -0.24
CA ILE A 92 0.49 6.77 -0.56
C ILE A 92 -0.07 7.62 -1.71
N LYS A 93 -0.83 8.65 -1.37
CA LYS A 93 -1.39 9.60 -2.32
C LYS A 93 -0.26 10.29 -3.08
N GLY A 94 -0.33 10.30 -4.41
CA GLY A 94 0.73 10.86 -5.27
C GLY A 94 1.98 9.96 -5.42
N GLY A 95 2.13 8.94 -4.57
CA GLY A 95 3.25 8.01 -4.61
C GLY A 95 3.24 7.11 -5.84
N GLY A 96 4.44 6.68 -6.25
CA GLY A 96 4.68 5.81 -7.40
C GLY A 96 5.00 4.34 -7.05
N HIS A 97 5.57 3.63 -8.02
CA HIS A 97 6.07 2.25 -7.92
C HIS A 97 7.41 2.19 -7.19
N THR A 98 7.42 2.46 -5.88
CA THR A 98 8.65 2.69 -5.12
C THR A 98 8.58 2.12 -3.71
N TRP A 99 9.74 2.05 -3.05
CA TRP A 99 9.84 1.71 -1.63
C TRP A 99 9.82 3.00 -0.79
N PRO A 100 8.81 3.26 0.05
CA PRO A 100 8.77 4.44 0.91
C PRO A 100 10.00 4.55 1.81
N GLY A 101 10.60 5.74 1.86
CA GLY A 101 11.88 6.00 2.53
C GLY A 101 13.11 5.53 1.73
N GLY A 102 12.92 4.71 0.70
CA GLY A 102 13.97 4.22 -0.19
C GLY A 102 14.52 5.28 -1.15
N LYS A 103 15.52 4.94 -1.95
CA LYS A 103 16.06 5.85 -2.97
C LYS A 103 15.10 5.99 -4.15
N GLN A 104 15.04 7.18 -4.75
CA GLN A 104 14.45 7.38 -6.08
C GLN A 104 15.33 6.68 -7.13
N TYR A 105 15.12 5.37 -7.32
CA TYR A 105 16.04 4.49 -8.01
C TYR A 105 15.95 4.56 -9.54
N LEU A 106 14.85 5.09 -10.08
CA LEU A 106 14.66 5.45 -11.49
C LEU A 106 13.97 6.81 -11.62
N GLY A 107 13.94 7.36 -12.83
CA GLY A 107 13.29 8.64 -13.11
C GLY A 107 11.79 8.63 -12.76
N LYS A 108 11.30 9.73 -12.18
CA LYS A 108 9.91 9.91 -11.73
C LYS A 108 8.87 9.68 -12.82
N ARG A 109 9.22 9.91 -14.09
CA ARG A 109 8.33 9.63 -15.24
C ARG A 109 8.09 8.13 -15.47
N ILE A 110 8.96 7.27 -14.95
CA ILE A 110 8.91 5.81 -15.14
C ILE A 110 8.28 5.12 -13.93
N ILE A 111 8.64 5.54 -12.71
CA ILE A 111 8.23 4.87 -11.47
C ILE A 111 7.43 5.78 -10.52
N GLY A 112 7.10 7.01 -10.92
CA GLY A 112 6.47 8.00 -10.04
C GLY A 112 7.40 8.49 -8.93
N TYR A 113 6.80 9.18 -7.96
CA TYR A 113 7.53 9.75 -6.83
C TYR A 113 7.74 8.74 -5.69
N THR A 114 8.93 8.75 -5.10
CA THR A 114 9.22 8.02 -3.86
C THR A 114 8.84 8.86 -2.65
N ASN A 115 7.86 8.40 -1.86
CA ASN A 115 7.50 9.05 -0.59
C ASN A 115 8.67 8.98 0.41
N ARG A 116 8.87 10.06 1.16
CA ARG A 116 9.95 10.25 2.13
C ARG A 116 9.47 10.44 3.58
N ASP A 117 8.17 10.42 3.81
CA ASP A 117 7.59 10.66 5.13
C ASP A 117 7.65 9.44 6.06
N ILE A 118 7.70 8.24 5.49
CA ILE A 118 7.77 6.98 6.24
C ILE A 118 8.95 6.12 5.78
N ASN A 119 9.44 5.27 6.67
CA ASN A 119 10.38 4.19 6.36
C ASN A 119 9.62 2.87 6.31
N ALA A 120 9.37 2.33 5.11
CA ALA A 120 8.58 1.12 4.97
C ALA A 120 9.19 -0.10 5.70
N CYS A 121 10.51 -0.17 5.88
CA CYS A 121 11.14 -1.26 6.64
C CYS A 121 10.76 -1.21 8.12
N GLU A 122 10.76 -0.02 8.72
CA GLU A 122 10.38 0.19 10.13
C GLU A 122 8.89 -0.07 10.32
N GLU A 123 8.04 0.47 9.44
CA GLU A 123 6.59 0.26 9.50
C GLU A 123 6.19 -1.21 9.36
N ILE A 124 6.86 -1.96 8.46
CA ILE A 124 6.64 -3.40 8.31
C ILE A 124 7.08 -4.14 9.57
N TRP A 125 8.28 -3.82 10.08
CA TRP A 125 8.81 -4.46 11.29
C TRP A 125 7.91 -4.24 12.50
N ASP A 126 7.51 -2.98 12.75
CA ASP A 126 6.68 -2.62 13.89
C ASP A 126 5.29 -3.25 13.81
N PHE A 127 4.70 -3.34 12.61
CA PHE A 127 3.45 -4.05 12.41
C PHE A 127 3.55 -5.52 12.81
N PHE A 128 4.51 -6.27 12.27
CA PHE A 128 4.62 -7.70 12.54
C PHE A 128 5.07 -7.99 13.98
N LYS A 129 5.95 -7.15 14.55
CA LYS A 129 6.37 -7.25 15.95
C LYS A 129 5.22 -7.01 16.92
N SER A 130 4.23 -6.19 16.56
CA SER A 130 3.04 -5.97 17.42
C SER A 130 2.06 -7.14 17.47
N LEU A 131 2.28 -8.19 16.67
CA LEU A 131 1.43 -9.39 16.63
C LEU A 131 1.92 -10.51 17.55
N ASP A 132 3.12 -10.35 18.13
CA ASP A 132 3.72 -11.27 19.10
C ASP A 132 3.16 -11.07 20.52
#